data_AF-A0A0L8HH76-F1
#
_entry.id   AF-A0A0L8HH76-F1
#
_cell.length_a   1.000
_cell.length_b   1.000
_cell.length_c   1.000
_cell.angle_alpha   90.00
_cell.angle_beta   90.00
_cell.angle_gamma   90.00
#
_symmetry.space_group_name_H-M   'P 1'
#
loop_
_entity.id
_entity.type
_entity.pdbx_description
1 polymer ?
#
loop_
_entity_poly.entity_id
_entity_poly.type
_entity_poly.pdbx_seq_one_letter_code
_entity_poly.pdbx_strand_id
1 'polypeptide(L)'
;FPYPLPQGNEPTKTLKSLVNIRKDTLRFVRINDAEKVPLDSTDVDPPLNYFRYNIEFTFDSDVKCAITIYYFAMEEINNGQLVYHPRDASMNSETYHYKRGANQVFCQSTHVIDPSKFSEDEWQYNPDKEIIPVVIQCIVEEE
;
A
#
# COMPACT_ATOMS: atom_id res chain seq x y z
N PHE A 1 7.61 46.17 -29.80
CA PHE A 1 6.19 45.77 -29.87
C PHE A 1 5.81 45.21 -28.50
N PRO A 2 4.80 45.78 -27.83
CA PRO A 2 4.54 45.52 -26.42
C PRO A 2 3.96 44.12 -26.27
N TYR A 3 4.56 43.29 -25.42
CA TYR A 3 3.95 42.03 -25.04
C TYR A 3 2.68 42.34 -24.22
N PRO A 4 1.56 41.66 -24.49
CA PRO A 4 0.40 41.77 -23.61
C PRO A 4 0.83 41.34 -22.20
N LEU A 5 0.43 42.13 -21.21
CA LEU A 5 0.63 41.80 -19.80
C LEU A 5 0.11 40.37 -19.55
N PRO A 6 0.90 39.50 -18.88
CA PRO A 6 0.42 38.17 -18.52
C PRO A 6 -0.91 38.32 -17.80
N GLN A 7 -1.96 37.69 -18.33
CA GLN A 7 -3.27 37.72 -17.68
C GLN A 7 -3.11 37.20 -16.26
N GLY A 8 -3.59 37.99 -15.29
CA GLY A 8 -3.27 37.85 -13.88
C GLY A 8 -3.53 36.44 -13.37
N ASN A 9 -2.54 35.91 -12.64
CA ASN A 9 -2.57 34.72 -11.78
C ASN A 9 -3.82 33.86 -11.98
N GLU A 10 -3.78 32.92 -12.93
CA GLU A 10 -4.45 31.67 -12.62
C GLU A 10 -3.85 31.20 -11.29
N PRO A 11 -4.67 30.98 -10.24
CA PRO A 11 -4.16 30.41 -9.02
C PRO A 11 -3.43 29.15 -9.45
N THR A 12 -2.13 29.08 -9.18
CA THR A 12 -1.38 27.84 -9.34
C THR A 12 -2.16 26.84 -8.50
N LYS A 13 -2.98 26.00 -9.15
CA LYS A 13 -3.69 24.91 -8.48
C LYS A 13 -2.57 24.04 -7.97
N THR A 14 -2.19 24.26 -6.72
CA THR A 14 -1.28 23.38 -6.04
C THR A 14 -1.93 22.01 -6.11
N LEU A 15 -1.16 21.00 -6.48
CA LEU A 15 -1.59 19.62 -6.38
C LEU A 15 -2.00 19.41 -4.92
N LYS A 16 -3.30 19.49 -4.63
CA LYS A 16 -3.83 19.27 -3.28
C LYS A 16 -3.79 17.78 -3.04
N SER A 17 -2.62 17.30 -2.64
CA SER A 17 -2.47 15.94 -2.12
C SER A 17 -3.22 15.90 -0.78
N LEU A 18 -4.43 15.33 -0.80
CA LEU A 18 -5.31 15.21 0.38
C LEU A 18 -4.91 14.04 1.29
N VAL A 19 -4.03 13.17 0.80
CA VAL A 19 -3.45 12.03 1.51
C VAL A 19 -1.96 12.01 1.22
N ASN A 20 -1.14 12.06 2.27
CA ASN A 20 0.31 12.05 2.18
C ASN A 20 0.88 10.86 2.94
N ILE A 21 1.58 9.97 2.24
CA ILE A 21 2.28 8.82 2.84
C ILE A 21 3.73 9.22 3.11
N ARG A 22 4.20 8.99 4.34
CA ARG A 22 5.60 9.24 4.72
C ARG A 22 6.47 8.09 4.26
N LYS A 23 7.08 8.26 3.09
CA LYS A 23 7.89 7.23 2.43
C LYS A 23 9.00 6.64 3.32
N ASP A 24 9.61 7.45 4.18
CA ASP A 24 10.67 7.04 5.11
C ASP A 24 10.19 6.08 6.22
N THR A 25 8.87 6.05 6.46
CA THR A 25 8.26 5.15 7.44
C THR A 25 7.78 3.83 6.85
N LEU A 26 7.81 3.69 5.52
CA LEU A 26 7.36 2.47 4.84
C LEU A 26 8.33 1.31 5.11
N ARG A 27 7.81 0.25 5.70
CA ARG A 27 8.60 -0.94 6.04
C ARG A 27 7.76 -2.20 6.08
N PHE A 28 8.43 -3.33 5.85
CA PHE A 28 7.89 -4.64 6.20
C PHE A 28 8.25 -4.96 7.66
N VAL A 29 7.24 -5.20 8.49
CA VAL A 29 7.37 -5.54 9.90
C VAL A 29 7.13 -7.03 10.06
N ARG A 30 8.09 -7.76 10.64
CA ARG A 30 7.95 -9.19 10.88
C ARG A 30 6.87 -9.45 11.93
N ILE A 31 5.97 -10.38 11.63
CA ILE A 31 4.96 -10.89 12.56
C ILE A 31 5.53 -12.12 13.25
N ASN A 32 5.60 -12.07 14.58
CA ASN A 32 5.97 -13.24 15.36
C ASN A 32 4.70 -14.05 15.65
N ASP A 33 4.57 -15.24 15.03
CA ASP A 33 3.46 -16.18 15.30
C ASP A 33 3.55 -16.81 16.72
N ALA A 34 4.50 -16.40 17.55
CA ALA A 34 4.84 -17.00 18.84
C ALA A 34 3.75 -16.86 19.93
N GLU A 35 2.71 -16.07 19.71
CA GLU A 35 1.67 -15.83 20.73
C GLU A 35 0.46 -16.78 20.64
N LYS A 36 0.44 -17.75 19.70
CA LYS A 36 -0.72 -18.66 19.51
C LYS A 36 -0.39 -20.14 19.40
N VAL A 37 0.71 -20.62 20.00
CA VAL A 37 0.88 -22.07 20.19
C VAL A 37 0.60 -22.38 21.66
N PRO A 38 -0.52 -23.07 21.99
CA PRO A 38 -0.72 -23.61 23.32
C PRO A 38 0.48 -24.51 23.67
N LEU A 39 1.02 -24.31 24.86
CA LEU A 39 2.17 -25.02 25.41
C LEU A 39 1.81 -26.49 25.73
N ASP A 40 1.40 -27.28 24.74
CA ASP A 40 1.17 -28.72 24.90
C ASP A 40 1.33 -29.47 23.58
N SER A 41 2.56 -29.57 23.11
CA SER A 41 2.98 -30.66 22.22
C SER A 41 4.50 -30.73 22.20
N THR A 42 5.03 -31.66 22.98
CA THR A 42 6.39 -32.20 22.86
C THR A 42 6.58 -32.84 21.47
N ASP A 43 7.77 -32.66 20.89
CA ASP A 43 8.31 -33.43 19.76
C ASP A 43 7.73 -33.20 18.35
N VAL A 44 7.70 -31.94 17.90
CA VAL A 44 7.76 -31.64 16.46
C VAL A 44 8.78 -30.52 16.25
N ASP A 45 9.75 -30.73 15.35
CA ASP A 45 10.71 -29.71 14.94
C ASP A 45 10.02 -28.34 14.78
N PRO A 46 10.62 -27.22 15.24
CA PRO A 46 10.00 -25.91 15.13
C PRO A 46 9.59 -25.70 13.67
N PRO A 47 8.31 -25.43 13.39
CA PRO A 47 7.81 -25.41 12.03
C PRO A 47 8.61 -24.39 11.24
N LEU A 48 9.06 -24.81 10.05
CA LEU A 48 9.76 -24.04 9.05
C LEU A 48 9.43 -22.55 9.16
N ASN A 49 10.46 -21.74 9.37
CA ASN A 49 10.43 -20.31 9.67
C ASN A 49 9.62 -19.53 8.61
N TYR A 50 8.29 -19.53 8.70
CA TYR A 50 7.43 -18.72 7.85
C TYR A 50 7.65 -17.27 8.26
N PHE A 51 8.50 -16.56 7.52
CA PHE A 51 8.76 -15.16 7.75
C PHE A 51 7.56 -14.36 7.22
N ARG A 52 6.54 -14.25 8.07
CA ARG A 52 5.35 -13.45 7.82
C ARG A 52 5.65 -11.99 8.09
N TYR A 53 5.24 -11.11 7.20
CA TYR A 53 5.42 -9.68 7.31
C TYR A 53 4.10 -8.94 7.12
N ASN A 54 3.96 -7.84 7.83
CA ASN A 54 2.97 -6.81 7.59
C ASN A 54 3.64 -5.62 6.88
N ILE A 55 2.87 -4.87 6.09
CA ILE A 55 3.30 -3.58 5.59
C ILE A 55 2.88 -2.50 6.60
N GLU A 56 3.82 -1.66 6.99
CA GLU A 56 3.57 -0.56 7.90
C GLU A 56 4.07 0.75 7.32
N PHE A 57 3.27 1.80 7.46
CA PHE A 57 3.68 3.17 7.14
C PHE A 57 2.82 4.18 7.89
N THR A 58 3.36 5.38 8.06
CA THR A 58 2.66 6.54 8.57
C THR A 58 2.11 7.38 7.42
N PHE A 59 0.90 7.89 7.57
CA PHE A 59 0.28 8.79 6.63
C PHE A 59 -0.49 9.92 7.34
N ASP A 60 -0.68 11.00 6.60
CA ASP A 60 -1.47 12.15 7.00
C ASP A 60 -2.63 12.29 5.98
N SER A 61 -3.84 12.58 6.44
CA SER A 61 -4.97 12.84 5.55
C SER A 61 -5.87 13.96 6.05
N ASP A 62 -6.22 14.88 5.16
CA ASP A 62 -7.11 16.02 5.43
C ASP A 62 -8.60 15.65 5.31
N VAL A 63 -8.90 14.46 4.79
CA VAL A 63 -10.24 13.96 4.44
C VAL A 63 -10.41 12.52 4.91
N LYS A 64 -11.60 11.93 4.73
CA LYS A 64 -11.74 10.47 4.86
C LYS A 64 -11.04 9.81 3.69
N CYS A 65 -10.41 8.67 3.92
CA CYS A 65 -9.73 7.94 2.88
C CYS A 65 -9.81 6.43 3.07
N ALA A 66 -9.77 5.71 1.96
CA ALA A 66 -9.68 4.27 1.87
C ALA A 66 -8.28 3.87 1.40
N ILE A 67 -7.67 2.89 2.07
CA ILE A 67 -6.35 2.36 1.72
C ILE A 67 -6.47 0.88 1.38
N THR A 68 -5.97 0.48 0.21
CA THR A 68 -5.89 -0.90 -0.25
C THR A 68 -4.46 -1.20 -0.70
N ILE A 69 -3.92 -2.35 -0.30
CA ILE A 69 -2.59 -2.82 -0.70
C ILE A 69 -2.76 -3.90 -1.76
N TYR A 70 -2.00 -3.82 -2.84
CA TYR A 70 -1.94 -4.86 -3.86
C TYR A 70 -0.50 -5.37 -4.00
N TYR A 71 -0.36 -6.67 -4.22
CA TYR A 71 0.90 -7.32 -4.54
C TYR A 71 0.89 -7.80 -5.98
N PHE A 72 2.02 -7.61 -6.67
CA PHE A 72 2.24 -8.03 -8.05
C PHE A 72 1.08 -7.62 -8.98
N ALA A 73 0.73 -6.34 -8.93
CA ALA A 73 -0.42 -5.79 -9.66
C ALA A 73 -0.01 -5.06 -10.93
N MET A 74 -0.88 -5.14 -11.94
CA MET A 74 -0.81 -4.32 -13.14
C MET A 74 -1.68 -3.07 -12.96
N GLU A 75 -1.26 -1.96 -13.57
CA GLU A 75 -1.95 -0.69 -13.56
C GLU A 75 -2.70 -0.50 -14.89
N GLU A 76 -4.03 -0.31 -14.84
CA GLU A 76 -4.84 -0.03 -16.02
C GLU A 76 -5.63 1.27 -15.81
N ILE A 77 -5.68 2.11 -16.85
CA ILE A 77 -6.52 3.32 -16.85
C ILE A 77 -7.82 3.00 -17.59
N ASN A 78 -8.90 2.81 -16.84
CA ASN A 78 -10.23 2.57 -17.39
C ASN A 78 -11.11 3.81 -17.23
N ASN A 79 -11.54 4.41 -18.34
CA ASN A 79 -12.37 5.63 -18.35
C ASN A 79 -11.79 6.79 -17.52
N GLY A 80 -10.45 6.93 -17.50
CA GLY A 80 -9.75 7.95 -16.72
C GLY A 80 -9.62 7.64 -15.23
N GLN A 81 -10.12 6.49 -14.77
CA GLN A 81 -9.93 5.98 -13.42
C GLN A 81 -8.80 4.94 -13.39
N LEU A 82 -7.98 5.01 -12.36
CA LEU A 82 -6.90 4.07 -12.13
C LEU A 82 -7.43 2.81 -11.47
N VAL A 83 -7.21 1.66 -12.08
CA VAL A 83 -7.61 0.34 -11.58
C VAL A 83 -6.37 -0.53 -11.48
N TYR A 84 -6.23 -1.21 -10.34
CA TYR A 84 -5.13 -2.15 -10.11
C TYR A 84 -5.65 -3.58 -10.17
N HIS A 85 -5.01 -4.40 -10.98
CA HIS A 85 -5.33 -5.81 -11.16
C HIS A 85 -4.23 -6.67 -10.53
N PRO A 86 -4.44 -7.21 -9.31
CA PRO A 86 -3.49 -8.14 -8.73
C PRO A 86 -3.46 -9.43 -9.55
N ARG A 87 -2.32 -10.13 -9.53
CA ARG A 87 -2.17 -11.41 -10.23
C ARG A 87 -3.16 -12.48 -9.74
N ASP A 88 -3.55 -12.43 -8.47
CA ASP A 88 -4.54 -13.31 -7.84
C ASP A 88 -5.46 -12.47 -6.94
N ALA A 89 -6.74 -12.81 -6.85
CA ALA A 89 -7.71 -12.11 -6.00
C ALA A 89 -7.37 -12.19 -4.49
N SER A 90 -6.47 -13.10 -4.10
CA SER A 90 -5.93 -13.20 -2.75
C SER A 90 -4.68 -12.34 -2.51
N MET A 91 -4.15 -11.66 -3.54
CA MET A 91 -2.94 -10.84 -3.47
C MET A 91 -3.23 -9.35 -3.23
N ASN A 92 -4.39 -9.02 -2.69
CA ASN A 92 -4.69 -7.68 -2.19
C ASN A 92 -5.23 -7.74 -0.76
N SER A 93 -5.06 -6.63 -0.04
CA SER A 93 -5.70 -6.47 1.26
C SER A 93 -7.20 -6.18 1.12
N GLU A 94 -7.93 -6.29 2.23
CA GLU A 94 -9.20 -5.58 2.37
C GLU A 94 -8.98 -4.06 2.21
N THR A 95 -10.05 -3.34 1.94
CA THR A 95 -10.02 -1.87 1.91
C THR A 95 -10.24 -1.34 3.33
N TYR A 96 -9.27 -0.58 3.84
CA TYR A 96 -9.31 -0.02 5.19
C TYR A 96 -9.68 1.46 5.15
N HIS A 97 -10.67 1.84 5.95
CA HIS A 97 -11.21 3.19 5.96
C HIS A 97 -10.70 3.98 7.16
N TYR A 98 -10.20 5.19 6.89
CA TYR A 98 -9.64 6.08 7.90
C TYR A 98 -10.35 7.43 7.86
N LYS A 99 -10.48 8.03 9.04
CA LYS A 99 -10.95 9.42 9.16
C LYS A 99 -9.80 10.38 8.83
N ARG A 100 -10.13 11.65 8.63
CA ARG A 100 -9.12 12.71 8.58
C ARG A 100 -8.28 12.71 9.86
N GLY A 101 -6.98 12.91 9.72
CA GLY A 101 -6.03 12.89 10.82
C GLY A 101 -4.57 12.87 10.35
N ALA A 102 -3.68 13.35 11.21
CA ALA A 102 -2.24 13.34 11.01
C ALA A 102 -1.55 12.26 11.86
N ASN A 103 -0.37 11.82 11.45
CA ASN A 103 0.42 10.75 12.07
C ASN A 103 -0.38 9.43 12.24
N GLN A 104 -1.28 9.11 11.31
CA GLN A 104 -1.99 7.85 11.33
C GLN A 104 -1.05 6.74 10.86
N VAL A 105 -1.19 5.54 11.44
CA VAL A 105 -0.36 4.38 11.08
C VAL A 105 -1.26 3.35 10.40
N PHE A 106 -0.87 2.95 9.19
CA PHE A 106 -1.39 1.74 8.57
C PHE A 106 -0.57 0.56 9.07
N CYS A 107 -1.20 -0.38 9.76
CA CYS A 107 -0.61 -1.66 10.16
C CYS A 107 -1.75 -2.64 10.47
N GLN A 108 -2.07 -3.52 9.52
CA GLN A 108 -3.30 -4.30 9.57
C GLN A 108 -3.00 -5.76 9.85
N SER A 109 -3.32 -6.25 11.05
CA SER A 109 -2.96 -7.61 11.49
C SER A 109 -3.50 -8.74 10.60
N THR A 110 -4.59 -8.49 9.87
CA THR A 110 -5.20 -9.39 8.89
C THR A 110 -4.46 -9.41 7.55
N HIS A 111 -3.62 -8.41 7.27
CA HIS A 111 -2.86 -8.31 6.05
C HIS A 111 -1.42 -8.78 6.28
N VAL A 112 -1.15 -10.01 5.83
CA VAL A 112 0.12 -10.68 6.05
C VAL A 112 0.60 -11.29 4.75
N ILE A 113 1.86 -11.06 4.41
CA ILE A 113 2.53 -11.68 3.27
C ILE A 113 3.73 -12.51 3.76
N ASP A 114 3.99 -13.60 3.06
CA ASP A 114 5.21 -14.38 3.21
C ASP A 114 6.06 -14.18 1.95
N PRO A 115 7.07 -13.29 1.99
CA PRO A 115 7.88 -12.96 0.82
C PRO A 115 8.67 -14.14 0.27
N SER A 116 8.94 -15.17 1.10
CA SER A 116 9.69 -16.36 0.69
C SER A 116 8.95 -17.23 -0.32
N LYS A 117 7.65 -17.00 -0.51
CA LYS A 117 6.83 -17.71 -1.51
C LYS A 117 7.03 -17.20 -2.94
N PHE A 118 7.74 -16.10 -3.12
CA PHE A 118 7.95 -15.43 -4.40
C PHE A 118 9.44 -15.28 -4.68
N SER A 119 9.84 -15.31 -5.95
CA SER A 119 11.26 -15.13 -6.29
C SER A 119 11.71 -13.68 -6.10
N GLU A 120 13.01 -13.45 -5.95
CA GLU A 120 13.56 -12.09 -5.86
C GLU A 120 13.23 -11.23 -7.10
N ASP A 121 13.16 -11.86 -8.29
CA ASP A 121 12.80 -11.17 -9.53
C ASP A 121 11.34 -10.70 -9.54
N GLU A 122 10.43 -11.43 -8.89
CA GLU A 122 9.02 -11.03 -8.77
C GLU A 122 8.85 -9.78 -7.89
N TRP A 123 9.76 -9.57 -6.93
CA TRP A 123 9.79 -8.40 -6.06
C TRP A 123 10.32 -7.14 -6.74
N GLN A 124 10.74 -7.22 -7.99
CA GLN A 124 11.16 -6.08 -8.80
C GLN A 124 10.06 -5.65 -9.77
N TYR A 125 10.06 -4.37 -10.13
CA TYR A 125 9.19 -3.90 -11.20
C TYR A 125 9.56 -4.59 -12.53
N ASN A 126 8.58 -5.24 -13.16
CA ASN A 126 8.77 -5.87 -14.46
C ASN A 126 8.23 -4.96 -15.57
N PRO A 127 9.09 -4.31 -16.39
CA PRO A 127 8.65 -3.38 -17.42
C PRO A 127 7.97 -4.06 -18.60
N ASP A 128 8.28 -5.33 -18.90
CA ASP A 128 7.70 -6.05 -20.03
C ASP A 128 6.26 -6.49 -19.75
N LYS A 129 5.95 -6.76 -18.48
CA LYS A 129 4.63 -7.19 -18.01
C LYS A 129 3.86 -6.07 -17.29
N GLU A 130 4.49 -4.91 -17.10
CA GLU A 130 3.99 -3.77 -16.32
C GLU A 130 3.53 -4.17 -14.90
N ILE A 131 4.24 -5.12 -14.27
CA ILE A 131 3.91 -5.62 -12.93
C ILE A 131 4.65 -4.79 -11.87
N ILE A 132 3.86 -4.19 -10.98
CA ILE A 132 4.34 -3.47 -9.81
C ILE A 132 4.30 -4.42 -8.59
N PRO A 133 5.43 -4.64 -7.89
CA PRO A 133 5.50 -5.65 -6.83
C PRO A 133 4.63 -5.32 -5.61
N VAL A 134 4.53 -4.03 -5.27
CA VAL A 134 3.68 -3.54 -4.18
C VAL A 134 3.05 -2.22 -4.60
N VAL A 135 1.73 -2.12 -4.52
CA VAL A 135 0.97 -0.89 -4.75
C VAL A 135 0.24 -0.53 -3.45
N ILE A 136 0.36 0.74 -3.04
CA ILE A 136 -0.45 1.32 -1.97
C ILE A 136 -1.44 2.26 -2.63
N GLN A 137 -2.68 1.81 -2.78
CA GLN A 137 -3.75 2.62 -3.35
C GLN A 137 -4.44 3.38 -2.22
N CYS A 138 -4.42 4.71 -2.30
CA CYS A 138 -5.15 5.59 -1.39
C CYS A 138 -6.22 6.36 -2.18
N ILE A 139 -7.48 6.13 -1.84
CA ILE A 139 -8.63 6.80 -2.46
C ILE A 139 -9.24 7.76 -1.45
N VAL A 140 -9.50 8.99 -1.87
CA VAL A 140 -10.26 9.97 -1.08
C VAL A 140 -11.73 9.58 -1.10
N GLU A 141 -12.34 9.57 0.07
CA GLU A 141 -13.78 9.40 0.21
C GLU A 141 -14.39 10.79 0.40
N GLU A 142 -15.12 11.26 -0.61
CA GLU A 142 -15.90 12.50 -0.49
C GLU A 142 -17.07 12.26 0.49
N GLU A 143 -17.34 13.25 1.36
CA GLU A 143 -18.52 13.27 2.25
C GLU A 143 -19.77 13.77 1.52
#